data_AF-A0A3N5HHX4-F1
#
_entry.id   AF-A0A3N5HHX4-F1
#
_cell.length_a   1.000
_cell.length_b   1.000
_cell.length_c   1.000
_cell.angle_alpha   90.00
_cell.angle_beta   90.00
_cell.angle_gamma   90.00
#
_symmetry.space_group_name_H-M   'P 1'
#
loop_
_entity.id
_entity.type
_entity.pdbx_description
1 polymer ?
#
loop_
_entity_poly.entity_id
_entity_poly.type
_entity_poly.pdbx_seq_one_letter_code
_entity_poly.pdbx_strand_id
1 'polypeptide(L)'
;MPSRLILGSAVLGTVLVLACAHAGFVPQPTPMDVERIQPVDPGLTLGEMQAGRAAYVQRCSSCHPVHGPGEYRGDQWGPLIARMQREKKLRIPEHDRVVMERYLVAFSSTAPKPPDAGVGGAGLVEGASRASVH
;
A
#
# COMPACT_ATOMS: atom_id res chain seq x y z
N MET A 1 -23.86 -60.42 20.60
CA MET A 1 -23.69 -60.46 19.13
C MET A 1 -23.48 -59.03 18.65
N PRO A 2 -22.30 -58.68 18.10
CA PRO A 2 -21.91 -57.31 17.75
C PRO A 2 -22.12 -56.99 16.25
N SER A 3 -22.01 -55.70 15.91
CA SER A 3 -22.12 -55.04 14.58
C SER A 3 -23.48 -54.37 14.37
N ARG A 4 -23.56 -53.10 13.94
CA ARG A 4 -22.86 -52.44 12.82
C ARG A 4 -22.64 -50.96 13.15
N LEU A 5 -21.40 -50.47 13.05
CA LEU A 5 -20.95 -49.64 11.92
C LEU A 5 -21.90 -48.49 11.58
N ILE A 6 -21.67 -47.32 12.21
CA ILE A 6 -21.84 -46.03 11.55
C ILE A 6 -20.51 -45.30 11.69
N LEU A 7 -19.54 -45.79 10.92
CA LEU A 7 -18.33 -45.08 10.56
C LEU A 7 -18.71 -44.30 9.29
N GLY A 8 -18.68 -42.97 9.33
CA GLY A 8 -18.74 -42.18 8.10
C GLY A 8 -19.49 -40.87 8.21
N SER A 9 -18.81 -39.82 7.78
CA SER A 9 -19.37 -38.53 7.35
C SER A 9 -19.76 -37.53 8.43
N ALA A 10 -18.75 -36.92 9.04
CA ALA A 10 -18.83 -35.50 9.41
C ALA A 10 -17.45 -34.82 9.34
N VAL A 11 -16.61 -35.18 8.36
CA VAL A 11 -15.44 -34.38 7.97
C VAL A 11 -15.83 -33.56 6.75
N LEU A 12 -16.81 -32.67 6.89
CA LEU A 12 -17.12 -31.72 5.82
C LEU A 12 -17.80 -30.49 6.40
N GLY A 13 -17.02 -29.44 6.67
CA GLY A 13 -17.61 -28.12 6.86
C GLY A 13 -16.92 -27.25 7.90
N THR A 14 -15.67 -26.86 7.68
CA THR A 14 -15.20 -25.50 8.04
C THR A 14 -13.83 -25.20 7.40
N VAL A 15 -13.79 -25.07 6.07
CA VAL A 15 -12.71 -24.32 5.41
C VAL A 15 -13.35 -23.08 4.81
N LEU A 16 -13.65 -22.10 5.66
CA LEU A 16 -14.06 -20.77 5.23
C LEU A 16 -13.26 -19.75 6.05
N VAL A 17 -11.97 -19.64 5.75
CA VAL A 17 -11.10 -18.69 6.43
C VAL A 17 -10.40 -17.81 5.40
N LEU A 18 -10.88 -16.57 5.38
CA LEU A 18 -10.17 -15.35 5.01
C LEU A 18 -9.78 -15.15 3.52
N ALA A 19 -10.76 -14.71 2.73
CA ALA A 19 -10.49 -13.81 1.62
C ALA A 19 -10.49 -12.36 2.16
N CYS A 20 -9.39 -11.93 2.80
CA CYS A 20 -9.19 -10.50 3.04
C CYS A 20 -8.84 -9.83 1.71
N ALA A 21 -9.77 -9.02 1.20
CA ALA A 21 -9.53 -8.15 0.06
C ALA A 21 -8.27 -7.31 0.32
N HIS A 22 -7.34 -7.30 -0.65
CA HIS A 22 -6.07 -6.57 -0.61
C HIS A 22 -6.33 -5.06 -0.74
N ALA A 23 -7.02 -4.46 0.22
CA ALA A 23 -7.03 -3.01 0.40
C ALA A 23 -5.64 -2.60 0.91
N GLY A 24 -5.06 -1.55 0.31
CA GLY A 24 -3.72 -1.09 0.65
C GLY A 24 -3.55 -0.90 2.16
N PHE A 25 -2.59 -1.60 2.74
CA PHE A 25 -2.30 -1.50 4.17
C PHE A 25 -1.77 -0.10 4.48
N VAL A 26 -2.43 0.58 5.43
CA VAL A 26 -2.04 1.92 5.89
C VAL A 26 -1.53 1.81 7.34
N PRO A 27 -0.20 1.75 7.56
CA PRO A 27 0.41 1.52 8.87
C PRO A 27 0.05 2.62 9.87
N GLN A 28 -0.15 2.25 11.13
CA GLN A 28 -0.30 3.21 12.23
C GLN A 28 1.09 3.70 12.69
N PRO A 29 1.30 5.03 12.84
CA PRO A 29 2.54 5.57 13.36
C PRO A 29 2.82 5.11 14.79
N THR A 30 4.08 4.80 15.05
CA THR A 30 4.61 4.50 16.38
C THR A 30 5.73 5.47 16.76
N PRO A 31 6.08 5.58 18.05
CA PRO A 31 7.25 6.37 18.47
C PRO A 31 8.56 5.96 17.76
N MET A 32 8.72 4.67 17.42
CA MET A 32 9.89 4.19 16.68
C MET A 32 9.95 4.74 15.24
N ASP A 33 8.80 4.98 14.61
CA ASP A 33 8.77 5.56 13.27
C ASP A 33 9.17 7.04 13.30
N VAL A 34 8.81 7.76 14.37
CA VAL A 34 9.29 9.12 14.63
C VAL A 34 10.80 9.12 14.75
N GLU A 35 11.37 8.27 15.61
CA GLU A 35 12.82 8.18 15.81
C GLU A 35 13.55 7.89 14.49
N ARG A 36 13.01 7.00 13.64
CA ARG A 36 13.57 6.68 12.33
C ARG A 36 13.62 7.88 11.38
N ILE A 37 12.60 8.75 11.39
CA ILE A 37 12.47 9.84 10.43
C ILE A 37 13.16 11.14 10.90
N GLN A 38 13.50 11.27 12.18
CA GLN A 38 14.16 12.47 12.74
C GLN A 38 15.37 12.99 11.93
N PRO A 39 16.28 12.18 11.37
CA PRO A 39 17.40 12.69 10.59
C PRO A 39 16.99 13.42 9.30
N VAL A 40 15.79 13.13 8.78
CA VAL A 40 15.25 13.69 7.54
C VAL A 40 14.20 14.77 7.83
N ASP A 41 13.44 14.61 8.91
CA ASP A 41 12.38 15.53 9.32
C ASP A 41 12.37 15.69 10.86
N PRO A 42 13.29 16.50 11.42
CA PRO A 42 13.52 16.59 12.87
C PRO A 42 12.36 17.21 13.64
N GLY A 43 11.41 17.85 12.95
CA GLY A 43 10.23 18.47 13.55
C GLY A 43 8.99 17.60 13.49
N LEU A 44 9.06 16.36 13.00
CA LEU A 44 7.88 15.51 12.85
C LEU A 44 7.56 14.78 14.14
N THR A 45 6.41 15.09 14.72
CA THR A 45 5.93 14.47 15.95
C THR A 45 5.03 13.26 15.67
N LEU A 46 4.85 12.39 16.67
CA LEU A 46 3.88 11.29 16.58
C LEU A 46 2.45 11.78 16.29
N GLY A 47 2.06 12.90 16.92
CA GLY A 47 0.75 13.52 16.70
C GLY A 47 0.55 13.99 15.26
N GLU A 48 1.57 14.62 14.67
CA GLU A 48 1.53 15.01 13.26
C GLU A 48 1.51 13.80 12.32
N MET A 49 2.27 12.74 12.62
CA MET A 49 2.20 11.49 11.82
C MET A 49 0.81 10.87 11.88
N GLN A 50 0.18 10.86 13.06
CA GLN A 50 -1.18 10.35 13.24
C GLN A 50 -2.20 11.23 12.49
N ALA A 51 -2.06 12.55 12.54
CA ALA A 51 -2.87 13.49 11.77
C ALA A 51 -2.69 13.29 10.26
N GLY A 52 -1.45 13.11 9.80
CA GLY A 52 -1.10 12.82 8.41
C GLY A 52 -1.72 11.53 7.91
N ARG A 53 -1.66 10.45 8.70
CA ARG A 53 -2.36 9.20 8.40
C ARG A 53 -3.87 9.40 8.31
N ALA A 54 -4.46 10.10 9.28
CA ALA A 54 -5.90 10.34 9.31
C ALA A 54 -6.34 11.10 8.06
N ALA A 55 -5.63 12.17 7.69
CA ALA A 55 -5.83 12.90 6.45
C ALA A 55 -5.71 11.98 5.23
N TYR A 56 -4.67 11.15 5.16
CA TYR A 56 -4.49 10.20 4.06
C TYR A 56 -5.68 9.26 3.89
N VAL A 57 -6.07 8.56 4.96
CA VAL A 57 -7.18 7.62 4.92
C VAL A 57 -8.48 8.34 4.55
N GLN A 58 -8.79 9.46 5.20
CA GLN A 58 -10.05 10.18 4.97
C GLN A 58 -10.17 10.76 3.56
N ARG A 59 -9.08 11.30 3.01
CA ARG A 59 -9.09 11.94 1.68
C ARG A 59 -8.97 10.94 0.55
N CYS A 60 -8.19 9.87 0.71
CA CYS A 60 -7.84 8.98 -0.39
C CYS A 60 -8.71 7.72 -0.46
N SER A 61 -9.41 7.33 0.61
CA SER A 61 -10.35 6.20 0.58
C SER A 61 -11.76 6.56 0.10
N SER A 62 -12.03 7.84 -0.20
CA SER A 62 -13.38 8.31 -0.57
C SER A 62 -13.84 7.87 -1.95
N CYS A 63 -12.92 7.43 -2.83
CA CYS A 63 -13.22 7.17 -4.24
C CYS A 63 -12.85 5.76 -4.70
N HIS A 64 -11.80 5.15 -4.12
CA HIS A 64 -11.31 3.82 -4.46
C HIS A 64 -10.46 3.29 -3.30
N PRO A 65 -10.03 2.02 -3.31
CA PRO A 65 -9.05 1.52 -2.34
C PRO A 65 -7.79 2.38 -2.33
N VAL A 66 -7.32 2.69 -1.13
CA VAL A 66 -6.15 3.54 -0.92
C VAL A 66 -4.88 2.77 -1.27
N HIS A 67 -3.90 3.45 -1.87
CA HIS A 67 -2.57 2.89 -2.09
C HIS A 67 -1.83 2.73 -0.77
N GLY A 68 -1.02 1.68 -0.61
CA GLY A 68 -0.10 1.57 0.51
C GLY A 68 0.95 2.68 0.46
N PRO A 69 1.33 3.32 1.59
CA PRO A 69 2.38 4.34 1.61
C PRO A 69 3.73 3.86 1.05
N GLY A 70 4.04 2.56 1.21
CA GLY A 70 5.24 1.94 0.68
C GLY A 70 5.16 1.53 -0.79
N GLU A 71 4.06 1.81 -1.50
CA GLU A 71 3.96 1.52 -2.94
C GLU A 71 4.78 2.49 -3.80
N TYR A 72 5.09 3.68 -3.28
CA TYR A 72 5.82 4.71 -4.01
C TYR A 72 6.95 5.27 -3.14
N ARG A 73 7.93 5.88 -3.81
CA ARG A 73 8.99 6.64 -3.15
C ARG A 73 8.47 7.95 -2.58
N GLY A 74 9.16 8.48 -1.57
CA GLY A 74 8.80 9.74 -0.91
C GLY A 74 8.64 10.90 -1.88
N ASP A 75 9.51 11.02 -2.88
CA ASP A 75 9.51 12.08 -3.89
C ASP A 75 8.38 11.95 -4.93
N GLN A 76 7.73 10.80 -5.03
CA GLN A 76 6.63 10.56 -5.97
C GLN A 76 5.26 10.99 -5.41
N TRP A 77 5.11 11.01 -4.09
CA TRP A 77 3.81 11.29 -3.45
C TRP A 77 3.27 12.68 -3.73
N GLY A 78 4.10 13.73 -3.64
CA GLY A 78 3.67 15.10 -3.93
C GLY A 78 3.08 15.26 -5.34
N PRO A 79 3.80 14.87 -6.40
CA PRO A 79 3.27 14.88 -7.77
C PRO A 79 2.00 14.03 -7.96
N LEU A 80 1.90 12.86 -7.31
CA LEU A 80 0.71 12.00 -7.39
C LEU A 80 -0.51 12.65 -6.74
N ILE A 81 -0.35 13.22 -5.54
CA ILE A 81 -1.42 13.96 -4.84
C ILE A 81 -1.87 15.15 -5.68
N ALA A 82 -0.93 15.94 -6.19
CA ALA A 82 -1.23 17.08 -7.05
C ALA A 82 -1.99 16.66 -8.32
N ARG A 83 -1.62 15.52 -8.92
CA ARG A 83 -2.34 14.94 -10.05
C ARG A 83 -3.78 14.58 -9.67
N MET A 84 -4.00 13.92 -8.53
CA MET A 84 -5.33 13.57 -8.04
C MET A 84 -6.19 14.82 -7.77
N GLN A 85 -5.62 15.87 -7.16
CA GLN A 85 -6.33 17.13 -6.94
C GLN A 85 -6.78 17.77 -8.28
N ARG A 86 -5.91 17.76 -9.31
CA ARG A 86 -6.23 18.37 -10.61
C ARG A 86 -7.21 17.53 -11.44
N GLU A 87 -6.97 16.23 -11.56
CA GLU A 87 -7.72 15.32 -12.43
C GLU A 87 -9.04 14.87 -11.81
N LYS A 88 -9.07 14.63 -10.50
CA LYS A 88 -10.26 14.15 -9.78
C LYS A 88 -10.96 15.24 -8.98
N LYS A 89 -10.49 16.49 -9.07
CA LYS A 89 -11.04 17.64 -8.35
C LYS A 89 -11.10 17.43 -6.83
N LEU A 90 -10.19 16.61 -6.31
CA LEU A 90 -10.08 16.33 -4.88
C LEU A 90 -9.62 17.60 -4.15
N ARG A 91 -10.40 18.02 -3.15
CA ARG A 91 -10.05 19.16 -2.30
C ARG A 91 -9.37 18.67 -1.02
N ILE A 92 -8.16 19.15 -0.80
CA ILE A 92 -7.34 18.83 0.37
C ILE A 92 -6.92 20.19 0.97
N PRO A 93 -7.31 20.49 2.22
CA PRO A 93 -6.79 21.65 2.93
C PRO A 93 -5.26 21.64 2.97
N GLU A 94 -4.63 22.81 2.93
CA GLU A 94 -3.17 22.88 2.85
C GLU A 94 -2.48 22.21 4.05
N HIS A 95 -3.02 22.42 5.25
CA HIS A 95 -2.52 21.74 6.45
C HIS A 95 -2.57 20.21 6.30
N ASP A 96 -3.72 19.66 5.90
CA ASP A 96 -3.90 18.21 5.67
C ASP A 96 -2.91 17.70 4.63
N ARG A 97 -2.66 18.46 3.56
CA ARG A 97 -1.71 18.10 2.50
C ARG A 97 -0.30 17.96 3.06
N VAL A 98 0.16 18.94 3.83
CA VAL A 98 1.50 18.95 4.41
C VAL A 98 1.70 17.77 5.36
N VAL A 99 0.80 17.56 6.33
CA VAL A 99 0.97 16.45 7.30
C VAL A 99 0.82 15.08 6.64
N MET A 100 -0.06 14.97 5.63
CA MET A 100 -0.24 13.75 4.85
C MET A 100 1.01 13.41 4.02
N GLU A 101 1.60 14.38 3.33
CA GLU A 101 2.83 14.19 2.55
C GLU A 101 3.98 13.73 3.46
N ARG A 102 4.16 14.37 4.64
CA ARG A 102 5.17 13.95 5.64
C ARG A 102 4.95 12.52 6.13
N TYR A 103 3.70 12.14 6.43
CA TYR A 103 3.35 10.76 6.77
C TYR A 103 3.72 9.78 5.64
N LEU A 104 3.35 10.11 4.39
CA LEU A 104 3.62 9.23 3.25
C LEU A 104 5.12 9.04 3.02
N VAL A 105 5.91 10.11 3.12
CA VAL A 105 7.38 10.04 3.04
C VAL A 105 7.95 9.13 4.12
N ALA A 106 7.48 9.25 5.37
CA ALA A 106 7.96 8.42 6.48
C ALA A 106 7.71 6.91 6.30
N PHE A 107 6.70 6.54 5.50
CA PHE A 107 6.34 5.14 5.21
C PHE A 107 6.56 4.74 3.74
N SER A 108 7.29 5.55 2.97
CA SER A 108 7.57 5.30 1.56
C SER A 108 8.61 4.21 1.36
N SER A 109 8.60 3.60 0.17
CA SER A 109 9.70 2.74 -0.25
C SER A 109 10.93 3.58 -0.61
N THR A 110 12.10 2.95 -0.52
CA THR A 110 13.33 3.47 -1.11
C THR A 110 13.48 3.07 -2.59
N ALA A 111 12.72 2.05 -3.03
CA ALA A 111 12.74 1.52 -4.40
C ALA A 111 11.54 2.05 -5.22
N PRO A 112 11.74 2.49 -6.49
CA PRO A 112 10.63 2.89 -7.36
C PRO A 112 9.70 1.72 -7.70
N LYS A 113 8.38 1.97 -7.78
CA LYS A 113 7.45 1.07 -8.46
C LYS A 113 7.75 1.09 -9.97
N PRO A 114 7.92 -0.06 -10.65
CA PRO A 114 8.09 -0.10 -12.10
C PRO A 114 6.91 0.60 -12.80
N PRO A 115 7.16 1.40 -13.85
CA PRO A 115 6.16 2.25 -14.47
C PRO A 115 5.19 1.48 -15.40
N ASP A 116 4.49 0.44 -14.92
CA ASP A 116 3.57 -0.38 -15.76
C ASP A 116 2.87 -1.58 -15.08
N ALA A 117 2.92 -1.76 -13.75
CA ALA A 117 2.21 -2.87 -13.07
C ALA A 117 0.65 -2.75 -13.06
N GLY A 118 0.08 -2.05 -14.04
CA GLY A 118 -1.34 -1.77 -14.16
C GLY A 118 -1.78 -1.45 -15.59
N VAL A 119 -1.32 -2.20 -16.60
CA VAL A 119 -2.05 -2.38 -17.86
C VAL A 119 -1.82 -3.82 -18.33
N GLY A 120 -2.89 -4.60 -18.46
CA GLY A 120 -2.81 -5.97 -18.97
C GLY A 120 -2.25 -6.03 -20.39
N GLY A 121 -1.42 -7.04 -20.66
CA GLY A 121 -0.90 -7.30 -22.00
C GLY A 121 0.15 -8.40 -21.95
N ALA A 122 -0.27 -9.62 -22.26
CA ALA A 122 0.61 -10.73 -22.54
C ALA A 122 1.67 -10.34 -23.60
N GLY A 123 2.93 -10.60 -23.30
CA GLY A 123 4.04 -10.45 -24.22
C GLY A 123 5.19 -11.33 -23.76
N LEU A 124 5.33 -12.49 -24.41
CA LEU A 124 6.38 -13.47 -24.20
C LEU A 124 7.77 -12.81 -24.18
N VAL A 125 8.58 -13.13 -23.17
CA VAL A 125 10.05 -13.10 -23.32
C VAL A 125 10.47 -14.40 -23.98
N GLU A 126 10.39 -14.44 -25.31
CA GLU A 126 11.05 -15.43 -26.15
C GLU A 126 12.47 -14.93 -26.43
N GLY A 127 13.49 -15.76 -26.18
CA GLY A 127 14.78 -15.64 -26.88
C GLY A 127 16.00 -15.19 -26.07
N ALA A 128 16.33 -15.88 -24.98
CA ALA A 128 17.73 -16.01 -24.57
C ALA A 128 18.42 -17.06 -25.49
N SER A 129 18.99 -16.65 -26.62
CA SER A 129 20.00 -17.45 -27.31
C SER A 129 20.77 -16.68 -28.40
N ARG A 130 22.10 -16.89 -28.39
CA ARG A 130 23.14 -16.56 -29.41
C ARG A 130 23.73 -15.14 -29.34
N ALA A 131 25.05 -14.92 -29.41
CA ALA A 131 26.18 -15.79 -29.71
C ALA A 131 27.49 -15.23 -29.13
N SER A 132 28.42 -16.15 -28.84
CA SER A 132 29.88 -15.92 -28.80
C SER A 132 30.43 -15.43 -30.14
N VAL A 133 31.73 -15.10 -30.14
CA VAL A 133 32.63 -14.81 -31.28
C VAL A 133 32.52 -13.33 -31.72
N HIS A 134 33.53 -12.45 -31.61
CA HIS A 134 34.98 -12.54 -31.74
C HIS A 134 35.68 -11.61 -30.74
#